data_AF-A0A554VMR4-F1
#
_entry.id   AF-A0A554VMR4-F1
#
_cell.length_a   1.000
_cell.length_b   1.000
_cell.length_c   1.000
_cell.angle_alpha   90.00
_cell.angle_beta   90.00
_cell.angle_gamma   90.00
#
_symmetry.space_group_name_H-M   'P 1'
#
loop_
_entity.id
_entity.type
_entity.pdbx_description
1 polymer ?
#
loop_
_entity_poly.entity_id
_entity_poly.type
_entity_poly.pdbx_seq_one_letter_code
_entity_poly.pdbx_strand_id
1 'polypeptide(L)' 'MKNKLLITTLLFVVFAFRGKSQELSIDADIRPRLEYLNGFGSLLPDGVDAGLFVQQRSRLKFGY' A
#
# COMPACT_ATOMS: atom_id res chain seq x y z
N MET A 1 -29.37 -30.93 31.04
CA MET A 1 -28.48 -31.22 29.87
C MET A 1 -28.73 -30.27 28.70
N LYS A 2 -30.00 -29.96 28.35
CA LYS A 2 -30.36 -29.02 27.26
C LYS A 2 -29.67 -27.65 27.34
N ASN A 3 -29.58 -27.04 28.53
CA ASN A 3 -28.94 -25.72 28.68
C ASN A 3 -27.42 -25.77 28.45
N LYS A 4 -26.76 -26.87 28.83
CA LYS A 4 -25.33 -27.09 28.51
C LYS A 4 -25.14 -27.27 27.01
N LEU A 5 -26.02 -28.04 26.37
CA LEU A 5 -26.01 -28.22 24.91
C LEU A 5 -26.18 -26.88 24.18
N LEU A 6 -27.14 -26.05 24.61
CA LEU A 6 -27.36 -24.71 24.07
C LEU A 6 -26.13 -23.80 24.20
N ILE A 7 -25.49 -23.79 25.37
CA ILE A 7 -24.27 -23.01 25.61
C ILE A 7 -23.13 -23.50 24.70
N THR A 8 -22.94 -24.82 24.57
CA THR A 8 -21.91 -25.39 23.69
C THR A 8 -22.18 -25.06 22.22
N THR A 9 -23.43 -25.15 21.77
CA THR A 9 -23.82 -24.79 20.40
C THR A 9 -23.59 -23.30 20.14
N LEU A 10 -23.93 -22.44 21.09
CA LEU A 10 -23.70 -20.99 20.98
C LEU A 10 -22.21 -20.66 20.88
N LEU A 11 -21.38 -21.32 21.69
CA LEU A 11 -19.92 -21.17 21.63
C LEU A 11 -19.40 -21.55 20.24
N PHE A 12 -19.84 -22.69 19.72
CA PHE A 12 -19.40 -23.20 18.41
C PHE A 12 -19.78 -22.25 17.26
N VAL A 13 -20.97 -21.67 17.32
CA VAL A 13 -21.44 -20.64 16.38
C VAL A 13 -20.53 -19.41 16.42
N VAL A 14 -20.19 -18.90 17.61
CA VAL A 14 -19.30 -17.73 17.73
C VAL A 14 -17.93 -17.99 17.11
N PHE A 15 -17.36 -19.18 17.32
CA PHE A 15 -16.06 -19.54 16.74
C PHE A 15 -16.11 -19.77 15.22
N ALA A 16 -17.22 -20.31 14.70
CA ALA A 16 -17.41 -20.54 13.26
C ALA A 16 -17.46 -19.24 12.44
N PHE A 17 -17.91 -18.12 13.04
CA PHE A 17 -18.06 -16.83 12.35
C PHE A 17 -16.88 -15.86 12.56
N ARG A 18 -15.86 -16.22 13.34
CA ARG A 18 -14.74 -15.33 13.74
C ARG A 18 -13.47 -15.43 12.87
N GLY A 19 -13.50 -16.18 11.77
CA GLY A 19 -12.34 -16.41 10.91
C GLY A 19 -12.08 -15.31 9.87
N LYS A 20 -11.98 -14.03 10.25
CA LYS A 20 -11.28 -13.05 9.42
C LYS A 20 -9.96 -12.78 10.12
N SER A 21 -8.92 -13.51 9.73
CA SER A 21 -7.56 -13.21 10.15
C SER A 21 -7.27 -11.76 9.77
N GLN A 22 -6.72 -10.99 10.70
CA GLN A 22 -6.13 -9.72 10.32
C GLN A 22 -4.89 -10.03 9.48
N GLU A 23 -4.89 -9.58 8.23
CA GLU A 23 -3.78 -9.80 7.31
C GLU A 23 -2.93 -8.53 7.30
N LEU A 24 -1.74 -8.62 7.89
CA LEU A 24 -0.74 -7.58 7.79
C LEU A 24 0.06 -7.79 6.50
N SER A 25 -0.07 -6.87 5.55
CA SER A 25 0.78 -6.80 4.37
C SER A 25 1.82 -5.69 4.52
N ILE A 26 3.06 -5.96 4.12
CA ILE A 26 4.14 -4.98 4.09
C ILE A 26 4.77 -5.02 2.70
N ASP A 27 4.61 -3.93 1.95
CA ASP A 27 5.16 -3.80 0.59
C ASP A 27 6.20 -2.70 0.52
N ALA A 28 7.28 -2.94 -0.22
CA ALA A 28 8.31 -1.95 -0.51
C ALA A 28 8.35 -1.63 -2.02
N ASP A 29 8.16 -0.36 -2.36
CA ASP A 29 8.32 0.14 -3.72
C ASP A 29 9.62 0.94 -3.83
N ILE A 30 10.45 0.62 -4.82
CA ILE A 30 11.59 1.45 -5.22
C ILE A 30 11.34 1.95 -6.65
N ARG A 31 11.36 3.27 -6.83
CA ARG A 31 11.07 3.91 -8.13
C ARG A 31 12.19 4.89 -8.49
N PRO A 32 13.23 4.43 -9.19
CA PRO A 32 14.21 5.34 -9.80
C PRO A 32 13.56 6.09 -10.96
N ARG A 33 14.01 7.33 -11.19
CA ARG A 33 13.58 8.19 -12.29
C ARG A 33 14.77 8.95 -12.84
N LEU A 34 14.83 9.01 -14.16
CA LEU A 34 15.64 9.95 -14.90
C LEU A 34 14.67 10.94 -15.56
N GLU A 35 14.88 12.23 -15.34
CA GLU A 35 14.03 13.28 -15.89
C GLU A 35 14.89 14.22 -16.74
N TYR A 36 14.59 14.28 -18.03
CA TYR A 36 15.16 15.24 -18.96
C TYR A 36 14.16 16.38 -19.16
N LEU A 37 14.51 17.57 -18.72
CA LEU A 37 13.64 18.75 -18.74
C LEU A 37 14.08 19.69 -19.86
N ASN A 38 13.26 19.74 -20.90
CA ASN A 38 13.47 20.62 -22.06
C ASN A 38 12.15 21.33 -22.44
N GLY A 39 11.72 22.27 -21.61
CA GLY A 39 10.52 23.09 -21.90
C GLY A 39 9.19 22.39 -21.67
N PHE A 40 9.12 21.42 -20.75
CA PHE A 40 7.85 20.78 -20.38
C PHE A 40 6.99 21.73 -19.52
N GLY A 41 5.76 22.01 -19.93
CA GLY A 41 4.81 22.90 -19.25
C GLY A 41 4.92 24.38 -19.64
N SER A 42 6.10 24.85 -19.99
CA SER A 42 6.35 26.17 -20.58
C SER A 42 7.60 26.15 -21.43
N LEU A 43 7.64 26.95 -22.50
CA LEU A 43 8.84 27.10 -23.33
C LEU A 43 10.05 27.48 -22.48
N LEU A 44 11.19 26.86 -22.78
CA LEU A 44 12.45 27.17 -22.14
C LEU A 44 12.89 28.58 -22.57
N PRO A 45 13.37 29.45 -21.64
CA PRO A 45 13.89 30.74 -22.02
C PRO A 45 15.10 30.61 -22.96
N ASP A 46 15.28 31.60 -23.84
CA ASP A 46 16.40 31.62 -24.76
C ASP A 46 17.75 31.60 -24.02
N GLY A 47 18.67 30.77 -24.50
CA GLY A 47 20.02 30.64 -23.93
C GLY A 47 20.12 29.77 -22.68
N VAL A 48 19.05 29.07 -22.28
CA VAL A 48 19.07 28.11 -21.16
C VAL A 48 19.19 26.70 -21.70
N ASP A 49 20.12 25.91 -21.14
CA ASP A 49 20.27 24.51 -21.48
C ASP A 49 19.22 23.62 -20.80
N ALA A 50 18.91 22.49 -21.43
CA ALA A 50 18.03 21.49 -20.85
C ALA A 50 18.66 20.85 -19.59
N GLY A 51 17.83 20.57 -18.60
CA GLY A 51 18.26 19.95 -17.35
C GLY A 51 18.15 18.42 -17.39
N LEU A 52 19.07 17.72 -16.72
CA LEU A 52 19.01 16.27 -16.50
C LEU A 52 19.04 15.96 -15.00
N PHE A 53 18.03 15.25 -14.52
CA PHE A 53 17.86 14.95 -13.10
C PHE A 53 17.75 13.44 -12.87
N VAL A 54 18.46 12.95 -11.86
CA VAL A 54 18.33 11.58 -11.35
C VAL A 54 17.66 11.64 -9.99
N GLN A 55 16.56 10.92 -9.83
CA GLN A 55 15.81 10.87 -8.59
C GLN A 55 15.46 9.44 -8.23
N GLN A 56 15.32 9.16 -6.94
CA GLN A 56 14.79 7.89 -6.45
C GLN A 56 13.72 8.15 -5.41
N ARG A 57 12.58 7.47 -5.55
CA ARG A 57 11.52 7.46 -4.53
C ARG A 57 11.37 6.05 -3.99
N SER A 58 11.52 5.90 -2.67
CA SER A 58 11.25 4.66 -1.96
C SER A 58 10.01 4.84 -1.09
N ARG A 59 9.13 3.82 -1.04
CA ARG A 59 7.92 3.83 -0.20
C ARG A 59 7.76 2.49 0.49
N LEU A 60 7.42 2.53 1.77
CA LEU A 60 6.98 1.37 2.52
C LEU A 60 5.47 1.50 2.73
N LYS A 61 4.70 0.48 2.38
CA LYS A 61 3.25 0.44 2.51
C LYS A 61 2.89 -0.63 3.52
N PHE A 62 1.94 -0.30 4.38
CA PHE A 62 1.37 -1.22 5.35
C PHE A 62 -0.11 -1.40 5.00
N GLY A 63 -0.51 -2.62 4.65
CA GLY A 63 -1.90 -3.04 4.60
C GLY A 63 -2.24 -3.71 5.94
N TYR A 64 -3.33 -3.32 6.58
CA TYR A 64 -3.73 -3.78 7.91
C TYR A 64 -5.20 -4.18 7.98
#